data_AF-A0A8T6R9Q3-F1
#
_entry.id   AF-A0A8T6R9Q3-F1
#
_cell.length_a   1.000
_cell.length_b   1.000
_cell.length_c   1.000
_cell.angle_alpha   90.00
_cell.angle_beta   90.00
_cell.angle_gamma   90.00
#
_symmetry.space_group_name_H-M   'P 1'
#
loop_
_entity.id
_entity.type
_entity.pdbx_description
1 polymer ?
#
loop_
_entity_poly.entity_id
_entity_poly.type
_entity_poly.pdbx_seq_one_letter_code
_entity_poly.pdbx_strand_id
1 'polypeptide(L)'
;MSRPAGALRTAVLSSAVAVLALVGGWTWAADLVGPGYDPRAESISALASLATPHRWVMTAALVVTGVAHCGTAAALASARRAGRLTLAAGGLATIGVAAAPLPSRTESSALHTTVAVASFVLLALWPALAARRGGPPVLRPVVARPLAGVLLAAVASLGVGLSGGSFGLHERVVAALTALGPFAVAVGVWWSGGHRVGSRRLRHGLAALVLVVGCVLAGVAATALAPATAHTRTYQATVSLDADPAHVGRIVAETTFGDARVGFSGLAPGIRAVPQVRASIADVLARPQLSLASLRPGPGELDAAVREVATRLLGRFALGALLLVVVVLAVAGGARRRRPPRWLVGAAAASWLVATVGTSAAIYTTYQPSRQQSFTATEVLGTLQRNQGLLGDVETRATQVTPYLRNLLALSTALQQKYAAGALESDPALRVLLVSDVHGGNQYPLMRTVVRDQSIDVVVDTGDLVNFGTAEEGEAAGVFDGIASLGVPYLFVRGN
;
A
#
# COMPACT_ATOMS: atom_id res chain seq x y z
N MET A 1 -47.25 -4.26 -2.37
CA MET A 1 -46.44 -4.05 -1.15
C MET A 1 -46.56 -2.58 -0.78
N SER A 2 -46.94 -2.26 0.45
CA SER A 2 -46.94 -0.87 0.95
C SER A 2 -45.52 -0.28 0.89
N ARG A 3 -45.40 1.02 0.60
CA ARG A 3 -44.10 1.71 0.58
C ARG A 3 -43.41 1.50 1.95
N PRO A 4 -42.10 1.14 1.98
CA PRO A 4 -41.39 0.97 3.23
C PRO A 4 -41.41 2.29 4.02
N ALA A 5 -41.80 2.21 5.30
CA ALA A 5 -41.82 3.37 6.18
C ALA A 5 -40.41 3.87 6.50
N GLY A 6 -40.25 5.19 6.64
CA GLY A 6 -39.01 5.86 7.07
C GLY A 6 -38.43 6.83 6.04
N ALA A 7 -37.36 7.53 6.43
CA ALA A 7 -36.62 8.46 5.59
C ALA A 7 -35.54 7.71 4.79
N LEU A 8 -35.95 6.97 3.76
CA LEU A 8 -35.07 6.01 3.09
C LEU A 8 -33.84 6.66 2.44
N ARG A 9 -33.95 7.89 1.92
CA ARG A 9 -32.79 8.65 1.39
C ARG A 9 -31.76 8.89 2.48
N THR A 10 -32.23 9.38 3.63
CA THR A 10 -31.39 9.62 4.81
C THR A 10 -30.73 8.34 5.28
N ALA A 11 -31.44 7.19 5.28
CA ALA A 11 -30.84 5.91 5.64
C ALA A 11 -29.69 5.51 4.70
N VAL A 12 -29.85 5.67 3.37
CA VAL A 12 -28.78 5.37 2.41
C VAL A 12 -27.62 6.35 2.54
N LEU A 13 -27.89 7.65 2.64
CA LEU A 13 -26.86 8.68 2.76
C LEU A 13 -26.06 8.54 4.04
N SER A 14 -26.73 8.41 5.20
CA SER A 14 -26.04 8.22 6.48
C SER A 14 -25.23 6.93 6.52
N SER A 15 -25.77 5.79 6.06
CA SER A 15 -24.99 4.55 6.01
C SER A 15 -23.83 4.59 5.00
N ALA A 16 -23.95 5.33 3.90
CA ALA A 16 -22.84 5.57 2.97
C ALA A 16 -21.75 6.44 3.63
N VAL A 17 -22.14 7.49 4.35
CA VAL A 17 -21.22 8.35 5.12
C VAL A 17 -20.47 7.51 6.17
N ALA A 18 -21.12 6.56 6.84
CA ALA A 18 -20.43 5.68 7.79
C ALA A 18 -19.31 4.88 7.12
N VAL A 19 -19.55 4.30 5.94
CA VAL A 19 -18.54 3.55 5.19
C VAL A 19 -17.40 4.46 4.71
N LEU A 20 -17.74 5.61 4.12
CA LEU A 20 -16.76 6.54 3.57
C LEU A 20 -15.90 7.18 4.67
N ALA A 21 -16.51 7.57 5.79
CA ALA A 21 -15.80 8.14 6.92
C ALA A 21 -14.85 7.12 7.54
N LEU A 22 -15.29 5.88 7.74
CA LEU A 22 -14.45 4.85 8.34
C LEU A 22 -13.29 4.45 7.41
N VAL A 23 -13.59 4.06 6.17
CA VAL A 23 -12.58 3.57 5.22
C VAL A 23 -11.66 4.71 4.77
N GLY A 24 -12.23 5.86 4.40
CA GLY A 24 -11.47 7.04 4.03
C GLY A 24 -10.65 7.58 5.19
N GLY A 25 -11.20 7.56 6.41
CA GLY A 25 -10.55 8.02 7.62
C GLY A 25 -9.29 7.25 7.98
N TRP A 26 -9.35 5.92 8.01
CA TRP A 26 -8.12 5.14 8.29
C TRP A 26 -7.11 5.23 7.16
N THR A 27 -7.55 5.41 5.91
CA THR A 27 -6.67 5.47 4.75
C THR A 27 -5.90 6.78 4.77
N TRP A 28 -6.62 7.89 4.99
CA TRP A 28 -6.01 9.21 5.10
C TRP A 28 -5.15 9.35 6.35
N ALA A 29 -5.59 8.81 7.49
CA ALA A 29 -4.79 8.84 8.72
C ALA A 29 -3.49 8.02 8.56
N ALA A 30 -3.52 6.86 7.90
CA ALA A 30 -2.32 6.06 7.65
C ALA A 30 -1.32 6.82 6.75
N ASP A 31 -1.80 7.48 5.70
CA ASP A 31 -0.97 8.28 4.79
C ASP A 31 -0.27 9.45 5.52
N LEU A 32 -0.99 10.13 6.42
CA LEU A 32 -0.44 11.22 7.23
C LEU A 32 0.59 10.76 8.27
N VAL A 33 0.47 9.55 8.81
CA VAL A 33 1.46 9.00 9.74
C VAL A 33 2.76 8.64 9.01
N GLY A 34 2.65 8.14 7.77
CA GLY A 34 3.81 7.92 6.89
C GLY A 34 4.61 6.64 7.20
N PRO A 35 5.89 6.59 6.77
CA PRO A 35 6.74 5.41 6.88
C PRO A 35 7.03 5.11 8.36
N GLY A 36 6.48 4.00 8.87
CA GLY A 36 6.53 3.65 10.29
C GLY A 36 5.20 3.19 10.85
N TYR A 37 4.11 3.32 10.08
CA TYR A 37 2.84 2.64 10.33
C TYR A 37 2.66 1.45 9.38
N ASP A 38 2.50 0.24 9.92
CA ASP A 38 2.14 -0.94 9.12
C ASP A 38 0.62 -1.22 9.23
N PRO A 39 -0.19 -0.92 8.19
CA PRO A 39 -1.63 -1.16 8.22
C PRO A 39 -2.02 -2.65 8.26
N ARG A 40 -1.07 -3.57 8.01
CA ARG A 40 -1.32 -5.01 8.12
C ARG A 40 -1.17 -5.49 9.54
N ALA A 41 -0.15 -5.01 10.25
CA ALA A 41 0.12 -5.42 11.63
C ALA A 41 -0.66 -4.55 12.64
N GLU A 42 -0.64 -3.23 12.48
CA GLU A 42 -1.18 -2.27 13.45
C GLU A 42 -2.68 -2.02 13.27
N SER A 43 -3.36 -1.91 14.41
CA SER A 43 -4.81 -1.72 14.48
C SER A 43 -5.27 -0.37 13.89
N ILE A 44 -6.55 -0.28 13.54
CA ILE A 44 -7.22 0.98 13.18
C ILE A 44 -7.13 1.96 14.36
N SER A 45 -7.31 1.45 15.59
CA SER A 45 -7.26 2.26 16.81
C SER A 45 -5.89 2.86 17.09
N ALA A 46 -4.80 2.25 16.60
CA ALA A 46 -3.47 2.84 16.66
C ALA A 46 -3.41 4.20 15.94
N LEU A 47 -4.17 4.39 14.87
CA LEU A 47 -4.27 5.68 14.17
C LEU A 47 -4.96 6.78 14.99
N ALA A 48 -5.72 6.40 16.03
CA ALA A 48 -6.40 7.31 16.96
C ALA A 48 -5.71 7.38 18.34
N SER A 49 -4.55 6.74 18.53
CA SER A 49 -3.84 6.72 19.81
C SER A 49 -3.37 8.11 20.24
N LEU A 50 -3.21 8.35 21.55
CA LEU A 50 -2.80 9.65 22.08
C LEU A 50 -1.44 10.10 21.53
N ALA A 51 -0.51 9.16 21.33
CA ALA A 51 0.83 9.39 20.83
C ALA A 51 0.94 9.48 19.28
N THR A 52 -0.15 9.24 18.55
CA THR A 52 -0.12 9.23 17.08
C THR A 52 -0.23 10.65 16.52
N PRO A 53 0.70 11.09 15.65
CA PRO A 53 0.57 12.34 14.91
C PRO A 53 -0.74 12.39 14.13
N HIS A 54 -1.37 13.57 14.05
CA HIS A 54 -2.63 13.75 13.32
C HIS A 54 -3.78 12.81 13.75
N ARG A 55 -3.74 12.23 14.97
CA ARG A 55 -4.79 11.34 15.53
C ARG A 55 -6.22 11.85 15.35
N TRP A 56 -6.40 13.17 15.30
CA TRP A 56 -7.69 13.82 15.12
C TRP A 56 -8.43 13.34 13.86
N VAL A 57 -7.71 12.93 12.81
CA VAL A 57 -8.31 12.43 11.56
C VAL A 57 -9.08 11.14 11.82
N MET A 58 -8.43 10.15 12.43
CA MET A 58 -9.09 8.88 12.76
C MET A 58 -10.13 9.07 13.87
N THR A 59 -9.88 9.91 14.87
CA THR A 59 -10.87 10.24 15.91
C THR A 59 -12.14 10.84 15.29
N ALA A 60 -12.01 11.83 14.39
CA ALA A 60 -13.13 12.44 13.70
C ALA A 60 -13.87 11.43 12.81
N ALA A 61 -13.14 10.58 12.10
CA ALA A 61 -13.70 9.50 11.29
C ALA A 61 -14.57 8.54 12.11
N LEU A 62 -14.10 8.12 13.30
CA LEU A 62 -14.87 7.27 14.22
C LEU A 62 -16.14 7.97 14.73
N VAL A 63 -16.04 9.25 15.11
CA VAL A 63 -17.19 10.05 15.56
C VAL A 63 -18.24 10.18 14.45
N VAL A 64 -17.83 10.56 13.23
CA VAL A 64 -18.72 10.67 12.06
C VAL A 64 -19.36 9.32 11.75
N THR A 65 -18.58 8.24 11.78
CA THR A 65 -19.08 6.87 11.56
C THR A 65 -20.17 6.50 12.57
N GLY A 66 -19.94 6.76 13.86
CA GLY A 66 -20.91 6.47 14.91
C GLY A 66 -22.18 7.31 14.82
N VAL A 67 -22.07 8.63 14.57
CA VAL A 67 -23.21 9.52 14.33
C VAL A 67 -24.01 9.06 13.10
N ALA A 68 -23.32 8.66 12.04
CA ALA A 68 -23.94 8.14 10.82
C ALA A 68 -24.69 6.82 11.05
N HIS A 69 -24.17 5.90 11.89
CA HIS A 69 -24.90 4.72 12.33
C HIS A 69 -26.16 5.06 13.13
N CYS A 70 -26.10 6.03 14.04
CA CYS A 70 -27.27 6.54 14.77
C CYS A 70 -28.31 7.16 13.82
N GLY A 71 -27.87 7.95 12.84
CA GLY A 71 -28.74 8.50 11.78
C GLY A 71 -29.40 7.41 10.94
N THR A 72 -28.65 6.37 10.58
CA THR A 72 -29.16 5.19 9.86
C THR A 72 -30.24 4.48 10.69
N ALA A 73 -29.96 4.25 11.97
CA ALA A 73 -30.91 3.64 12.91
C ALA A 73 -32.19 4.46 13.03
N ALA A 74 -32.09 5.79 13.14
CA ALA A 74 -33.24 6.69 13.19
C ALA A 74 -34.09 6.60 11.91
N ALA A 75 -33.45 6.63 10.74
CA ALA A 75 -34.11 6.67 9.43
C ALA A 75 -34.72 5.32 8.97
N LEU A 76 -34.22 4.18 9.44
CA LEU A 76 -34.62 2.84 8.99
C LEU A 76 -35.88 2.31 9.70
N ALA A 77 -37.01 3.02 9.62
CA ALA A 77 -38.25 2.65 10.31
C ALA A 77 -38.89 1.31 9.84
N SER A 78 -38.46 0.80 8.69
CA SER A 78 -38.87 -0.53 8.20
C SER A 78 -38.34 -1.69 9.04
N ALA A 79 -37.23 -1.50 9.76
CA ALA A 79 -36.63 -2.45 10.69
C ALA A 79 -37.36 -2.47 12.05
N ARG A 80 -37.26 -3.58 12.78
CA ARG A 80 -37.79 -3.66 14.16
C ARG A 80 -37.07 -2.67 15.08
N ARG A 81 -37.80 -2.14 16.07
CA ARG A 81 -37.24 -1.23 17.09
C ARG A 81 -35.99 -1.80 17.77
N ALA A 82 -36.00 -3.08 18.14
CA ALA A 82 -34.85 -3.75 18.75
C ALA A 82 -33.57 -3.61 17.89
N GLY A 83 -33.61 -3.99 16.60
CA GLY A 83 -32.45 -3.84 15.72
C GLY A 83 -32.03 -2.39 15.48
N ARG A 84 -32.97 -1.43 15.46
CA ARG A 84 -32.63 0.00 15.37
C ARG A 84 -31.89 0.46 16.63
N LEU A 85 -32.37 0.07 17.82
CA LEU A 85 -31.71 0.40 19.08
C LEU A 85 -30.32 -0.24 19.17
N THR A 86 -30.16 -1.49 18.72
CA THR A 86 -28.84 -2.15 18.65
C THR A 86 -27.89 -1.45 17.68
N LEU A 87 -28.37 -1.01 16.51
CA LEU A 87 -27.55 -0.26 15.56
C LEU A 87 -27.14 1.11 16.12
N ALA A 88 -28.07 1.82 16.78
CA ALA A 88 -27.77 3.08 17.46
C ALA A 88 -26.76 2.87 18.59
N ALA A 89 -26.93 1.84 19.41
CA ALA A 89 -25.97 1.48 20.47
C ALA A 89 -24.59 1.14 19.88
N GLY A 90 -24.53 0.43 18.74
CA GLY A 90 -23.28 0.18 18.02
C GLY A 90 -22.60 1.49 17.57
N GLY A 91 -23.37 2.44 17.03
CA GLY A 91 -22.86 3.77 16.66
C GLY A 91 -22.36 4.58 17.87
N LEU A 92 -23.08 4.54 18.99
CA LEU A 92 -22.65 5.17 20.24
C LEU A 92 -21.37 4.51 20.79
N ALA A 93 -21.25 3.19 20.71
CA ALA A 93 -20.03 2.48 21.07
C ALA A 93 -18.86 2.87 20.16
N THR A 94 -19.07 3.06 18.85
CA THR A 94 -18.03 3.60 17.94
C THR A 94 -17.56 5.00 18.35
N ILE A 95 -18.47 5.89 18.78
CA ILE A 95 -18.11 7.19 19.37
C ILE A 95 -17.31 6.98 20.67
N GLY A 96 -17.71 6.00 21.48
CA GLY A 96 -16.98 5.60 22.69
C GLY A 96 -15.54 5.16 22.41
N VAL A 97 -15.28 4.44 21.31
CA VAL A 97 -13.92 4.08 20.88
C VAL A 97 -13.07 5.33 20.65
N ALA A 98 -13.65 6.37 20.05
CA ALA A 98 -12.98 7.66 19.84
C ALA A 98 -12.73 8.41 21.16
N ALA A 99 -13.64 8.28 22.13
CA ALA A 99 -13.54 8.90 23.46
C ALA A 99 -12.58 8.17 24.43
N ALA A 100 -12.30 6.89 24.18
CA ALA A 100 -11.38 6.07 24.96
C ALA A 100 -10.16 5.66 24.11
N PRO A 101 -9.29 6.59 23.68
CA PRO A 101 -8.16 6.27 22.81
C PRO A 101 -7.12 5.37 23.50
N LEU A 102 -6.33 4.66 22.69
CA LEU A 102 -5.15 3.94 23.18
C LEU A 102 -4.07 4.94 23.64
N PRO A 103 -3.27 4.63 24.67
CA PRO A 103 -2.17 5.51 25.10
C PRO A 103 -1.12 5.71 24.00
N SER A 104 -0.71 4.61 23.34
CA SER A 104 0.24 4.60 22.24
C SER A 104 -0.13 3.50 21.23
N ARG A 105 0.60 3.41 20.12
CA ARG A 105 0.35 2.41 19.06
C ARG A 105 0.63 0.98 19.48
N THR A 106 1.50 0.79 20.48
CA THR A 106 1.94 -0.51 20.97
C THR A 106 1.26 -0.92 22.28
N GLU A 107 0.58 0.01 22.96
CA GLU A 107 -0.05 -0.24 24.25
C GLU A 107 -1.52 -0.62 24.13
N SER A 108 -1.98 -1.49 25.03
CA SER A 108 -3.38 -1.90 25.14
C SER A 108 -4.11 -1.14 26.24
N SER A 109 -5.43 -0.95 26.09
CA SER A 109 -6.30 -0.39 27.14
C SER A 109 -7.56 -1.25 27.30
N ALA A 110 -7.83 -1.72 28.53
CA ALA A 110 -8.99 -2.56 28.81
C ALA A 110 -10.33 -1.85 28.52
N LEU A 111 -10.40 -0.54 28.83
CA LEU A 111 -11.56 0.29 28.51
C LEU A 111 -11.76 0.37 27.00
N HIS A 112 -10.70 0.69 26.25
CA HIS A 112 -10.75 0.76 24.79
C HIS A 112 -11.20 -0.57 24.19
N THR A 113 -10.56 -1.68 24.58
CA THR A 113 -10.88 -3.02 24.08
C THR A 113 -12.33 -3.38 24.36
N THR A 114 -12.84 -3.10 25.56
CA THR A 114 -14.24 -3.40 25.92
C THR A 114 -15.22 -2.63 25.04
N VAL A 115 -14.97 -1.33 24.83
CA VAL A 115 -15.84 -0.47 24.01
C VAL A 115 -15.75 -0.85 22.53
N ALA A 116 -14.56 -1.18 22.03
CA ALA A 116 -14.36 -1.66 20.67
C ALA A 116 -15.09 -2.99 20.41
N VAL A 117 -14.94 -3.96 21.32
CA VAL A 117 -15.66 -5.25 21.25
C VAL A 117 -17.17 -5.02 21.26
N ALA A 118 -17.67 -4.16 22.14
CA ALA A 118 -19.09 -3.81 22.17
C ALA A 118 -19.58 -3.23 20.84
N SER A 119 -18.82 -2.30 20.24
CA SER A 119 -19.13 -1.73 18.93
C SER A 119 -19.23 -2.80 17.84
N PHE A 120 -18.20 -3.65 17.70
CA PHE A 120 -18.19 -4.73 16.71
C PHE A 120 -19.36 -5.71 16.90
N VAL A 121 -19.61 -6.18 18.12
CA VAL A 121 -20.68 -7.14 18.41
C VAL A 121 -22.05 -6.54 18.12
N LEU A 122 -22.30 -5.30 18.51
CA LEU A 122 -23.58 -4.62 18.27
C LEU A 122 -23.82 -4.39 16.76
N LEU A 123 -22.79 -3.96 16.03
CA LEU A 123 -22.84 -3.78 14.57
C LEU A 123 -22.94 -5.11 13.79
N ALA A 124 -22.54 -6.23 14.39
CA ALA A 124 -22.75 -7.56 13.82
C ALA A 124 -24.13 -8.15 14.15
N LEU A 125 -24.66 -7.89 15.36
CA LEU A 125 -25.90 -8.49 15.86
C LEU A 125 -27.18 -7.79 15.37
N TRP A 126 -27.12 -6.47 15.11
CA TRP A 126 -28.31 -5.68 14.78
C TRP A 126 -29.18 -6.24 13.63
N PRO A 127 -28.66 -6.89 12.55
CA PRO A 127 -29.51 -7.38 11.47
C PRO A 127 -30.47 -8.48 11.97
N ALA A 128 -30.02 -9.37 12.86
CA ALA A 128 -30.87 -10.41 13.43
C ALA A 128 -32.02 -9.82 14.24
N LEU A 129 -31.75 -8.75 14.98
CA LEU A 129 -32.74 -8.03 15.81
C LEU A 129 -33.61 -7.07 14.97
N ALA A 130 -33.15 -6.64 13.80
CA ALA A 130 -33.89 -5.85 12.83
C ALA A 130 -34.91 -6.69 12.03
N ALA A 131 -34.74 -8.02 12.02
CA ALA A 131 -35.47 -8.94 11.15
C ALA A 131 -36.99 -8.92 11.35
N ARG A 132 -37.75 -8.76 10.27
CA ARG A 132 -39.22 -8.65 10.25
C ARG A 132 -39.84 -9.52 9.15
N ARG A 133 -40.77 -10.43 9.51
CA ARG A 133 -41.40 -11.37 8.56
C ARG A 133 -42.15 -10.68 7.41
N GLY A 134 -42.94 -9.64 7.73
CA GLY A 134 -43.69 -8.85 6.75
C GLY A 134 -42.93 -7.65 6.17
N GLY A 135 -41.60 -7.58 6.33
CA GLY A 135 -40.78 -6.47 5.89
C GLY A 135 -40.22 -6.62 4.46
N PRO A 136 -39.44 -5.62 4.01
CA PRO A 136 -38.57 -5.72 2.84
C PRO A 136 -37.77 -7.03 2.80
N PRO A 137 -37.51 -7.62 1.62
CA PRO A 137 -36.81 -8.91 1.51
C PRO A 137 -35.49 -8.99 2.29
N VAL A 138 -34.69 -7.92 2.30
CA VAL A 138 -33.41 -7.85 3.04
C VAL A 138 -33.56 -7.89 4.55
N LEU A 139 -34.72 -7.51 5.09
CA LEU A 139 -35.05 -7.57 6.51
C LEU A 139 -35.79 -8.86 6.89
N ARG A 140 -36.06 -9.78 5.95
CA ARG A 140 -36.72 -11.04 6.31
C ARG A 140 -35.78 -11.89 7.17
N PRO A 141 -36.29 -12.65 8.17
CA PRO A 141 -35.44 -13.49 9.03
C PRO A 141 -34.53 -14.45 8.28
N VAL A 142 -34.96 -14.95 7.11
CA VAL A 142 -34.18 -15.86 6.26
C VAL A 142 -32.93 -15.20 5.63
N VAL A 143 -32.88 -13.86 5.57
CA VAL A 143 -31.74 -13.10 5.04
C VAL A 143 -30.97 -12.43 6.18
N ALA A 144 -31.69 -11.74 7.07
CA ALA A 144 -31.09 -10.91 8.10
C ALA A 144 -30.39 -11.72 9.22
N ARG A 145 -30.89 -12.92 9.58
CA ARG A 145 -30.24 -13.76 10.59
C ARG A 145 -28.95 -14.41 10.08
N PRO A 146 -28.90 -15.02 8.88
CA PRO A 146 -27.63 -15.49 8.32
C PRO A 146 -26.61 -14.36 8.16
N LEU A 147 -27.04 -13.17 7.72
CA LEU A 147 -26.14 -12.01 7.65
C LEU A 147 -25.52 -11.68 9.02
N ALA A 148 -26.32 -11.62 10.07
CA ALA A 148 -25.80 -11.41 11.43
C ALA A 148 -24.87 -12.54 11.87
N GLY A 149 -25.19 -13.80 11.55
CA GLY A 149 -24.32 -14.95 11.85
C GLY A 149 -22.95 -14.85 11.18
N VAL A 150 -22.90 -14.45 9.91
CA VAL A 150 -21.64 -14.22 9.18
C VAL A 150 -20.86 -13.06 9.78
N LEU A 151 -21.51 -11.92 10.09
CA LEU A 151 -20.84 -10.78 10.72
C LEU A 151 -20.33 -11.12 12.12
N LEU A 152 -21.09 -11.89 12.91
CA LEU A 152 -20.67 -12.33 14.24
C LEU A 152 -19.49 -13.31 14.16
N ALA A 153 -19.48 -14.23 13.18
CA ALA A 153 -18.34 -15.11 12.94
C ALA A 153 -17.10 -14.31 12.53
N ALA A 154 -17.26 -13.29 11.67
CA ALA A 154 -16.18 -12.38 11.30
C ALA A 154 -15.64 -11.61 12.52
N VAL A 155 -16.51 -11.07 13.38
CA VAL A 155 -16.11 -10.41 14.63
C VAL A 155 -15.42 -11.39 15.59
N ALA A 156 -15.95 -12.60 15.77
CA ALA A 156 -15.35 -13.61 16.63
C ALA A 156 -13.94 -14.02 16.16
N SER A 157 -13.69 -14.00 14.84
CA SER A 157 -12.38 -14.31 14.28
C SER A 157 -11.29 -13.30 14.68
N LEU A 158 -11.65 -12.08 15.09
CA LEU A 158 -10.67 -11.11 15.64
C LEU A 158 -10.05 -11.60 16.95
N GLY A 159 -10.84 -12.27 17.80
CA GLY A 159 -10.34 -12.84 19.06
C GLY A 159 -9.33 -13.96 18.85
N VAL A 160 -9.50 -14.76 17.80
CA VAL A 160 -8.56 -15.83 17.42
C VAL A 160 -7.29 -15.25 16.78
N GLY A 161 -7.41 -14.13 16.06
CA GLY A 161 -6.31 -13.49 15.33
C GLY A 161 -5.44 -12.52 16.15
N LEU A 162 -5.65 -12.40 17.47
CA LEU A 162 -4.96 -11.40 18.32
C LEU A 162 -3.43 -11.50 18.32
N SER A 163 -2.87 -12.69 18.06
CA SER A 163 -1.42 -12.94 18.02
C SER A 163 -0.83 -12.97 16.61
N GLY A 164 -1.63 -12.72 15.57
CA GLY A 164 -1.18 -12.78 14.18
C GLY A 164 -0.51 -11.49 13.72
N GLY A 165 0.60 -11.60 12.98
CA GLY A 165 1.29 -10.45 12.37
C GLY A 165 0.48 -9.70 11.28
N SER A 166 -0.78 -10.09 11.05
CA SER A 166 -1.72 -9.46 10.12
C SER A 166 -3.01 -8.98 10.80
N PHE A 167 -2.97 -8.72 12.10
CA PHE A 167 -4.13 -8.29 12.88
C PHE A 167 -4.78 -7.01 12.33
N GLY A 168 -3.98 -5.98 12.04
CA GLY A 168 -4.44 -4.72 11.46
C GLY A 168 -5.21 -4.85 10.14
N LEU A 169 -4.78 -5.76 9.26
CA LEU A 169 -5.51 -6.06 8.02
C LEU A 169 -6.84 -6.76 8.32
N HIS A 170 -6.80 -7.76 9.20
CA HIS A 170 -7.97 -8.54 9.58
C HIS A 170 -9.04 -7.66 10.24
N GLU A 171 -8.65 -6.78 11.14
CA GLU A 171 -9.52 -5.78 11.78
C GLU A 171 -10.20 -4.87 10.76
N ARG A 172 -9.45 -4.34 9.79
CA ARG A 172 -10.01 -3.50 8.70
C ARG A 172 -11.05 -4.24 7.87
N VAL A 173 -10.79 -5.50 7.53
CA VAL A 173 -11.75 -6.31 6.78
C VAL A 173 -13.04 -6.48 7.59
N VAL A 174 -12.92 -6.83 8.87
CA VAL A 174 -14.09 -7.01 9.75
C VAL A 174 -14.84 -5.69 9.96
N ALA A 175 -14.13 -4.58 10.18
CA ALA A 175 -14.71 -3.24 10.34
C ALA A 175 -15.41 -2.74 9.07
N ALA A 176 -14.83 -2.98 7.90
CA ALA A 176 -15.46 -2.69 6.62
C ALA A 176 -16.75 -3.50 6.46
N LEU A 177 -16.74 -4.80 6.78
CA LEU A 177 -17.91 -5.67 6.67
C LEU A 177 -19.04 -5.24 7.61
N THR A 178 -18.74 -4.88 8.86
CA THR A 178 -19.75 -4.41 9.82
C THR A 178 -20.30 -3.03 9.45
N ALA A 179 -19.49 -2.13 8.86
CA ALA A 179 -19.96 -0.85 8.34
C ALA A 179 -20.79 -0.97 7.04
N LEU A 180 -20.44 -1.91 6.15
CA LEU A 180 -21.17 -2.19 4.91
C LEU A 180 -22.54 -2.84 5.15
N GLY A 181 -22.72 -3.57 6.26
CA GLY A 181 -23.98 -4.22 6.62
C GLY A 181 -25.19 -3.26 6.63
N PRO A 182 -25.17 -2.18 7.44
CA PRO A 182 -26.18 -1.12 7.43
C PRO A 182 -26.43 -0.51 6.05
N PHE A 183 -25.38 -0.25 5.28
CA PHE A 183 -25.49 0.30 3.93
C PHE A 183 -26.23 -0.66 2.97
N ALA A 184 -25.82 -1.93 2.94
CA ALA A 184 -26.46 -2.95 2.11
C ALA A 184 -27.95 -3.13 2.47
N VAL A 185 -28.29 -3.10 3.75
CA VAL A 185 -29.69 -3.17 4.20
C VAL A 185 -30.45 -1.90 3.81
N ALA A 186 -29.90 -0.71 4.02
CA ALA A 186 -30.54 0.56 3.66
C ALA A 186 -30.84 0.64 2.16
N VAL A 187 -29.86 0.28 1.31
CA VAL A 187 -30.03 0.20 -0.15
C VAL A 187 -31.04 -0.88 -0.54
N GLY A 188 -31.01 -2.04 0.12
CA GLY A 188 -31.99 -3.10 -0.10
C GLY A 188 -33.43 -2.67 0.21
N VAL A 189 -33.62 -1.91 1.29
CA VAL A 189 -34.92 -1.31 1.64
C VAL A 189 -35.30 -0.23 0.62
N TRP A 190 -34.38 0.65 0.23
CA TRP A 190 -34.57 1.67 -0.80
C TRP A 190 -35.09 1.06 -2.11
N TRP A 191 -34.46 -0.01 -2.60
CA TRP A 191 -34.89 -0.73 -3.80
C TRP A 191 -36.23 -1.43 -3.63
N SER A 192 -36.52 -1.96 -2.44
CA SER A 192 -37.83 -2.56 -2.15
C SER A 192 -38.97 -1.54 -2.17
N GLY A 193 -38.67 -0.25 -1.92
CA GLY A 193 -39.60 0.87 -2.03
C GLY A 193 -39.88 1.33 -3.45
N GLY A 194 -39.29 0.69 -4.46
CA GLY A 194 -39.51 1.02 -5.88
C GLY A 194 -38.52 2.03 -6.44
N HIS A 195 -37.60 2.56 -5.63
CA HIS A 195 -36.57 3.50 -6.07
C HIS A 195 -35.42 2.78 -6.78
N ARG A 196 -35.68 2.30 -7.99
CA ARG A 196 -34.69 1.59 -8.82
C ARG A 196 -33.88 2.60 -9.63
N VAL A 197 -32.57 2.40 -9.68
CA VAL A 197 -31.68 3.20 -10.51
C VAL A 197 -31.82 2.75 -11.98
N GLY A 198 -32.45 3.58 -12.81
CA GLY A 198 -32.53 3.44 -14.26
C GLY A 198 -33.12 2.13 -14.81
N SER A 199 -32.80 1.84 -16.08
CA SER A 199 -33.35 0.70 -16.82
C SER A 199 -32.86 -0.65 -16.27
N ARG A 200 -33.54 -1.75 -16.64
CA ARG A 200 -33.10 -3.11 -16.26
C ARG A 200 -31.70 -3.43 -16.77
N ARG A 201 -31.35 -2.96 -17.98
CA ARG A 201 -30.03 -3.14 -18.58
C ARG A 201 -28.96 -2.42 -17.78
N LEU A 202 -29.22 -1.16 -17.39
CA LEU A 202 -28.30 -0.38 -16.55
C LEU A 202 -28.02 -1.09 -15.22
N ARG A 203 -29.06 -1.63 -14.56
CA ARG A 203 -28.89 -2.37 -13.30
C ARG A 203 -28.07 -3.64 -13.44
N HIS A 204 -28.26 -4.38 -14.53
CA HIS A 204 -27.43 -5.56 -14.80
C HIS A 204 -25.99 -5.16 -15.10
N GLY A 205 -25.76 -4.07 -15.85
CA GLY A 205 -24.43 -3.52 -16.12
C GLY A 205 -23.72 -3.06 -14.85
N LEU A 206 -24.40 -2.30 -13.99
CA LEU A 206 -23.86 -1.88 -12.70
C LEU A 206 -23.58 -3.07 -11.78
N ALA A 207 -24.46 -4.08 -11.75
CA ALA A 207 -24.21 -5.30 -10.98
C ALA A 207 -22.99 -6.08 -11.50
N ALA A 208 -22.83 -6.18 -12.83
CA ALA A 208 -21.65 -6.81 -13.43
C ALA A 208 -20.38 -6.02 -13.13
N LEU A 209 -20.42 -4.69 -13.16
CA LEU A 209 -19.30 -3.83 -12.80
C LEU A 209 -18.89 -4.02 -11.33
N VAL A 210 -19.86 -4.01 -10.41
CA VAL A 210 -19.61 -4.28 -8.99
C VAL A 210 -19.02 -5.68 -8.79
N LEU A 211 -19.49 -6.68 -9.54
CA LEU A 211 -18.92 -8.02 -9.51
C LEU A 211 -17.50 -8.07 -10.05
N VAL A 212 -17.17 -7.33 -11.13
CA VAL A 212 -15.80 -7.23 -11.65
C VAL A 212 -14.88 -6.61 -10.60
N VAL A 213 -15.25 -5.46 -10.04
CA VAL A 213 -14.47 -4.78 -8.99
C VAL A 213 -14.30 -5.70 -7.78
N GLY A 214 -15.37 -6.37 -7.34
CA GLY A 214 -15.31 -7.35 -6.27
C GLY A 214 -14.34 -8.50 -6.58
N CYS A 215 -14.37 -9.04 -7.79
CA CYS A 215 -13.46 -10.10 -8.21
C CYS A 215 -12.00 -9.64 -8.19
N VAL A 216 -11.71 -8.42 -8.65
CA VAL A 216 -10.36 -7.86 -8.60
C VAL A 216 -9.89 -7.73 -7.16
N LEU A 217 -10.69 -7.15 -6.27
CA LEU A 217 -10.36 -7.00 -4.86
C LEU A 217 -10.16 -8.36 -4.15
N ALA A 218 -11.04 -9.33 -4.42
CA ALA A 218 -10.92 -10.69 -3.88
C ALA A 218 -9.66 -11.41 -4.38
N GLY A 219 -9.32 -11.22 -5.66
CA GLY A 219 -8.08 -11.75 -6.23
C GLY A 219 -6.84 -11.13 -5.58
N VAL A 220 -6.79 -9.80 -5.45
CA VAL A 220 -5.68 -9.12 -4.76
C VAL A 220 -5.55 -9.59 -3.31
N ALA A 221 -6.66 -9.64 -2.57
CA ALA A 221 -6.68 -10.11 -1.19
C ALA A 221 -6.18 -11.56 -1.07
N ALA A 222 -6.54 -12.44 -2.00
CA ALA A 222 -6.04 -13.82 -2.01
C ALA A 222 -4.51 -13.88 -2.20
N THR A 223 -3.94 -13.00 -3.03
CA THR A 223 -2.47 -12.92 -3.18
C THR A 223 -1.77 -12.30 -1.97
N ALA A 224 -2.46 -11.44 -1.20
CA ALA A 224 -1.92 -10.90 0.05
C ALA A 224 -1.95 -11.94 1.18
N LEU A 225 -3.01 -12.74 1.26
CA LEU A 225 -3.16 -13.83 2.23
C LEU A 225 -2.25 -15.03 1.91
N ALA A 226 -2.01 -15.29 0.63
CA ALA A 226 -1.11 -16.33 0.15
C ALA A 226 -0.11 -15.73 -0.85
N PRO A 227 0.99 -15.10 -0.38
CA PRO A 227 2.00 -14.48 -1.24
C PRO A 227 2.86 -15.54 -1.96
N ALA A 228 3.15 -15.32 -3.24
CA ALA A 228 3.95 -16.24 -4.06
C ALA A 228 5.45 -16.01 -3.84
N THR A 229 6.24 -17.07 -3.73
CA THR A 229 7.69 -16.95 -3.52
C THR A 229 8.45 -17.09 -4.84
N ALA A 230 9.27 -16.09 -5.16
CA ALA A 230 10.33 -16.18 -6.15
C ALA A 230 11.53 -16.85 -5.52
N HIS A 231 12.14 -17.77 -6.26
CA HIS A 231 13.41 -18.37 -5.88
C HIS A 231 14.46 -18.06 -6.94
N THR A 232 15.61 -17.59 -6.46
CA THR A 232 16.86 -17.60 -7.20
C THR A 232 17.86 -18.43 -6.38
N ARG A 233 19.07 -18.64 -6.92
CA ARG A 233 20.13 -19.37 -6.24
C ARG A 233 20.50 -18.74 -4.89
N THR A 234 20.58 -17.42 -4.84
CA THR A 234 21.06 -16.64 -3.69
C THR A 234 19.95 -15.92 -2.93
N TYR A 235 18.86 -15.53 -3.60
CA TYR A 235 17.77 -14.75 -3.02
C TYR A 235 16.42 -15.45 -3.12
N GLN A 236 15.53 -15.13 -2.21
CA GLN A 236 14.11 -15.42 -2.33
C GLN A 236 13.32 -14.13 -2.12
N ALA A 237 12.17 -13.98 -2.76
CA ALA A 237 11.31 -12.83 -2.52
C ALA A 237 9.85 -13.29 -2.42
N THR A 238 9.15 -12.87 -1.38
CA THR A 238 7.69 -13.05 -1.32
C THR A 238 7.03 -11.92 -2.08
N VAL A 239 6.14 -12.25 -2.99
CA VAL A 239 5.48 -11.32 -3.91
C VAL A 239 3.96 -11.42 -3.73
N SER A 240 3.31 -10.29 -3.57
CA SER A 240 1.86 -10.14 -3.46
C SER A 240 1.38 -8.93 -4.24
N LEU A 241 0.13 -8.93 -4.68
CA LEU A 241 -0.49 -7.72 -5.21
C LEU A 241 -0.91 -6.81 -4.07
N ASP A 242 -0.87 -5.51 -4.33
CA ASP A 242 -1.34 -4.46 -3.44
C ASP A 242 -2.63 -3.85 -3.97
N ALA A 243 -3.59 -3.64 -3.06
CA ALA A 243 -4.89 -3.04 -3.34
C ALA A 243 -4.87 -1.51 -3.19
N ASP A 244 -3.79 -0.94 -2.66
CA ASP A 244 -3.67 0.50 -2.46
C ASP A 244 -3.71 1.26 -3.80
N PRO A 245 -4.70 2.15 -4.02
CA PRO A 245 -4.76 2.99 -5.21
C PRO A 245 -3.50 3.85 -5.43
N ALA A 246 -2.78 4.24 -4.37
CA ALA A 246 -1.55 4.99 -4.47
C ALA A 246 -0.37 4.17 -5.03
N HIS A 247 -0.47 2.85 -4.98
CA HIS A 247 0.53 1.91 -5.51
C HIS A 247 0.18 1.36 -6.89
N VAL A 248 -0.86 1.88 -7.54
CA VAL A 248 -1.21 1.50 -8.93
C VAL A 248 -0.02 1.76 -9.85
N GLY A 249 0.35 0.74 -10.62
CA GLY A 249 1.50 0.78 -11.52
C GLY A 249 2.85 0.88 -10.81
N ARG A 250 2.95 0.58 -9.52
CA ARG A 250 4.22 0.60 -8.77
C ARG A 250 4.66 -0.81 -8.37
N ILE A 251 5.97 -1.01 -8.30
CA ILE A 251 6.60 -2.14 -7.62
C ILE A 251 7.31 -1.58 -6.39
N VAL A 252 6.96 -2.08 -5.21
CA VAL A 252 7.60 -1.72 -3.95
C VAL A 252 8.33 -2.95 -3.43
N ALA A 253 9.67 -2.88 -3.42
CA ALA A 253 10.51 -3.87 -2.79
C ALA A 253 10.91 -3.38 -1.40
N GLU A 254 10.34 -4.00 -0.37
CA GLU A 254 10.58 -3.61 1.02
C GLU A 254 11.80 -4.31 1.56
N THR A 255 12.82 -3.54 1.91
CA THR A 255 14.06 -4.08 2.46
C THR A 255 14.33 -3.48 3.83
N THR A 256 15.14 -4.17 4.64
CA THR A 256 15.53 -3.70 5.97
C THR A 256 16.38 -2.42 5.94
N PHE A 257 16.88 -2.01 4.78
CA PHE A 257 17.78 -0.86 4.60
C PHE A 257 17.15 0.29 3.79
N GLY A 258 15.82 0.24 3.62
CA GLY A 258 15.04 1.17 2.82
C GLY A 258 14.31 0.49 1.67
N ASP A 259 13.20 1.08 1.24
CA ASP A 259 12.39 0.54 0.16
C ASP A 259 12.96 0.94 -1.19
N ALA A 260 12.89 0.04 -2.17
CA ALA A 260 13.05 0.39 -3.57
C ALA A 260 11.67 0.47 -4.24
N ARG A 261 11.31 1.64 -4.75
CA ARG A 261 10.04 1.90 -5.42
C ARG A 261 10.29 2.16 -6.90
N VAL A 262 9.63 1.38 -7.74
CA VAL A 262 9.72 1.50 -9.20
C VAL A 262 8.33 1.87 -9.72
N GLY A 263 8.21 3.02 -10.37
CA GLY A 263 6.96 3.51 -10.96
C GLY A 263 6.88 3.20 -12.45
N PHE A 264 5.71 2.72 -12.88
CA PHE A 264 5.39 2.41 -14.27
C PHE A 264 4.13 3.15 -14.73
N SER A 265 4.07 3.46 -16.02
CA SER A 265 2.86 3.99 -16.65
C SER A 265 1.83 2.89 -16.93
N GLY A 266 0.79 2.80 -16.11
CA GLY A 266 -0.31 1.85 -16.32
C GLY A 266 -1.29 1.76 -15.16
N LEU A 267 -2.26 0.87 -15.30
CA LEU A 267 -3.38 0.68 -14.35
C LEU A 267 -3.32 -0.66 -13.61
N ALA A 268 -2.18 -1.37 -13.67
CA ALA A 268 -2.02 -2.62 -12.93
C ALA A 268 -2.09 -2.39 -11.41
N PRO A 269 -2.65 -3.33 -10.64
CA PRO A 269 -2.50 -3.34 -9.19
C PRO A 269 -1.02 -3.32 -8.81
N GLY A 270 -0.66 -2.61 -7.74
CA GLY A 270 0.71 -2.54 -7.26
C GLY A 270 1.28 -3.92 -6.96
N ILE A 271 2.60 -4.07 -7.05
CA ILE A 271 3.31 -5.29 -6.66
C ILE A 271 4.16 -4.98 -5.44
N ARG A 272 3.92 -5.71 -4.35
CA ARG A 272 4.77 -5.69 -3.16
C ARG A 272 5.67 -6.90 -3.17
N ALA A 273 6.97 -6.69 -3.04
CA ALA A 273 7.98 -7.73 -2.93
C ALA A 273 8.78 -7.57 -1.63
N VAL A 274 8.93 -8.63 -0.85
CA VAL A 274 9.81 -8.64 0.34
C VAL A 274 10.98 -9.57 0.05
N PRO A 275 12.12 -9.04 -0.42
CA PRO A 275 13.33 -9.83 -0.64
C PRO A 275 13.92 -10.33 0.68
N GLN A 276 14.44 -11.54 0.63
CA GLN A 276 15.12 -12.22 1.73
C GLN A 276 16.34 -12.97 1.19
N VAL A 277 17.37 -13.06 2.03
CA VAL A 277 18.60 -13.81 1.75
C VAL A 277 18.33 -15.29 2.05
N ARG A 278 18.67 -16.21 1.14
CA ARG A 278 18.53 -17.65 1.42
C ARG A 278 19.63 -18.10 2.39
N ALA A 279 19.31 -19.03 3.29
CA ALA A 279 20.26 -19.59 4.25
C ALA A 279 21.53 -20.21 3.59
N SER A 280 21.42 -20.66 2.34
CA SER A 280 22.53 -21.21 1.54
C SER A 280 23.61 -20.20 1.16
N ILE A 281 23.44 -18.91 1.46
CA ILE A 281 24.51 -17.91 1.30
C ILE A 281 25.66 -18.17 2.29
N ALA A 282 25.42 -18.82 3.43
CA ALA A 282 26.50 -19.21 4.34
C ALA A 282 27.53 -20.13 3.64
N ASP A 283 27.07 -21.06 2.80
CA ASP A 283 27.93 -21.99 2.05
C ASP A 283 28.69 -21.30 0.90
N VAL A 284 28.13 -20.22 0.36
CA VAL A 284 28.73 -19.41 -0.70
C VAL A 284 29.77 -18.45 -0.10
N LEU A 285 29.46 -17.82 1.04
CA LEU A 285 30.34 -16.91 1.81
C LEU A 285 31.56 -17.60 2.43
N ALA A 286 31.50 -18.92 2.64
CA ALA A 286 32.63 -19.70 3.13
C ALA A 286 33.75 -19.93 2.09
N ARG A 287 33.57 -19.48 0.82
CA ARG A 287 34.56 -19.69 -0.25
C ARG A 287 35.53 -18.51 -0.39
N PRO A 288 36.85 -18.74 -0.56
CA PRO A 288 37.87 -17.69 -0.37
C PRO A 288 37.94 -16.61 -1.46
N GLN A 289 37.30 -16.79 -2.62
CA GLN A 289 37.35 -15.83 -3.75
C GLN A 289 35.96 -15.53 -4.34
N LEU A 290 35.08 -14.89 -3.56
CA LEU A 290 33.81 -14.41 -4.09
C LEU A 290 33.97 -13.10 -4.86
N SER A 291 33.66 -13.13 -6.16
CA SER A 291 33.46 -11.94 -6.98
C SER A 291 32.01 -11.49 -6.92
N LEU A 292 31.78 -10.18 -6.98
CA LEU A 292 30.44 -9.60 -6.87
C LEU A 292 29.49 -9.99 -8.00
N ALA A 293 30.05 -10.28 -9.17
CA ALA A 293 29.34 -10.84 -10.31
C ALA A 293 28.72 -12.22 -10.03
N SER A 294 29.31 -13.03 -9.12
CA SER A 294 28.81 -14.37 -8.80
C SER A 294 27.55 -14.38 -7.92
N LEU A 295 27.23 -13.25 -7.28
CA LEU A 295 26.05 -13.08 -6.42
C LEU A 295 24.86 -12.46 -7.17
N ARG A 296 25.08 -11.84 -8.33
CA ARG A 296 24.03 -11.28 -9.19
C ARG A 296 23.28 -12.43 -9.89
N PRO A 297 21.95 -12.52 -9.79
CA PRO A 297 21.17 -13.47 -10.59
C PRO A 297 21.38 -13.20 -12.08
N GLY A 298 21.63 -14.23 -12.87
CA GLY A 298 21.74 -14.08 -14.33
C GLY A 298 20.40 -13.65 -14.96
N PRO A 299 20.40 -12.99 -16.14
CA PRO A 299 19.17 -12.50 -16.78
C PRO A 299 18.15 -13.63 -17.04
N GLY A 300 18.60 -14.79 -17.54
CA GLY A 300 17.73 -15.95 -17.75
C GLY A 300 17.20 -16.59 -16.46
N GLU A 301 17.97 -16.54 -15.36
CA GLU A 301 17.52 -17.01 -14.04
C GLU A 301 16.43 -16.10 -13.49
N LEU A 302 16.62 -14.78 -13.60
CA LEU A 302 15.62 -13.84 -13.11
C LEU A 302 14.36 -13.84 -13.99
N ASP A 303 14.46 -14.13 -15.28
CA ASP A 303 13.29 -14.30 -16.16
C ASP A 303 12.49 -15.56 -15.83
N ALA A 304 13.18 -16.68 -15.52
CA ALA A 304 12.53 -17.89 -15.05
C ALA A 304 11.82 -17.66 -13.72
N ALA A 305 12.50 -17.01 -12.75
CA ALA A 305 11.93 -16.69 -11.44
C ALA A 305 10.71 -15.77 -11.54
N VAL A 306 10.77 -14.73 -12.39
CA VAL A 306 9.63 -13.82 -12.65
C VAL A 306 8.46 -14.58 -13.27
N ARG A 307 8.70 -15.44 -14.26
CA ARG A 307 7.64 -16.24 -14.90
C ARG A 307 6.98 -17.20 -13.91
N GLU A 308 7.77 -17.88 -13.10
CA GLU A 308 7.27 -18.79 -12.07
C GLU A 308 6.37 -18.05 -11.06
N VAL A 309 6.84 -16.93 -10.52
CA VAL A 309 6.03 -16.14 -9.59
C VAL A 309 4.79 -15.58 -10.27
N ALA A 310 4.91 -15.04 -11.48
CA ALA A 310 3.78 -14.48 -12.19
C ALA A 310 2.66 -15.51 -12.37
N THR A 311 2.98 -16.74 -12.80
CA THR A 311 1.98 -17.82 -12.97
C THR A 311 1.33 -18.22 -11.65
N ARG A 312 2.10 -18.39 -10.57
CA ARG A 312 1.57 -18.71 -9.24
C ARG A 312 0.71 -17.58 -8.66
N LEU A 313 1.17 -16.35 -8.81
CA LEU A 313 0.49 -15.14 -8.33
C LEU A 313 -0.85 -14.95 -9.06
N LEU A 314 -0.84 -15.02 -10.39
CA LEU A 314 -2.06 -14.95 -11.22
C LEU A 314 -3.01 -16.12 -10.95
N GLY A 315 -2.49 -17.32 -10.70
CA GLY A 315 -3.30 -18.48 -10.30
C GLY A 315 -4.03 -18.25 -8.97
N ARG A 316 -3.34 -17.72 -7.96
CA ARG A 316 -3.95 -17.38 -6.65
C ARG A 316 -4.95 -16.24 -6.76
N PHE A 317 -4.66 -15.24 -7.58
CA PHE A 317 -5.60 -14.18 -7.90
C PHE A 317 -6.89 -14.74 -8.53
N ALA A 318 -6.77 -15.57 -9.57
CA ALA A 318 -7.91 -16.16 -10.27
C ALA A 318 -8.76 -17.03 -9.34
N LEU A 319 -8.11 -17.79 -8.44
CA LEU A 319 -8.78 -18.62 -7.43
C LEU A 319 -9.54 -17.76 -6.41
N GLY A 320 -8.93 -16.68 -5.92
CA GLY A 320 -9.58 -15.73 -5.01
C GLY A 320 -10.81 -15.07 -5.63
N ALA A 321 -10.68 -14.62 -6.88
CA ALA A 321 -11.79 -14.08 -7.65
C ALA A 321 -12.91 -15.11 -7.88
N LEU A 322 -12.54 -16.38 -8.15
CA LEU A 322 -13.51 -17.47 -8.35
C LEU A 322 -14.27 -17.79 -7.05
N LEU A 323 -13.57 -17.81 -5.92
CA LEU A 323 -14.18 -18.04 -4.61
C LEU A 323 -15.28 -17.01 -4.33
N LEU A 324 -15.05 -15.74 -4.64
CA LEU A 324 -16.08 -14.70 -4.51
C LEU A 324 -17.32 -15.01 -5.36
N VAL A 325 -17.13 -15.41 -6.62
CA VAL A 325 -18.23 -15.77 -7.53
C VAL A 325 -19.04 -16.94 -7.00
N VAL A 326 -18.36 -17.98 -6.51
CA VAL A 326 -19.01 -19.14 -5.87
C VAL A 326 -19.83 -18.71 -4.67
N VAL A 327 -19.27 -17.87 -3.79
CA VAL A 327 -19.97 -17.33 -2.62
C VAL A 327 -21.20 -16.50 -3.04
N VAL A 328 -21.07 -15.60 -4.00
CA VAL A 328 -22.19 -14.78 -4.50
C VAL A 328 -23.31 -15.67 -5.05
N LEU A 329 -22.98 -16.68 -5.85
CA LEU A 329 -23.96 -17.59 -6.42
C LEU A 329 -24.60 -18.49 -5.36
N ALA A 330 -23.83 -18.96 -4.39
CA ALA A 330 -24.32 -19.74 -3.25
C ALA A 330 -25.27 -18.93 -2.37
N VAL A 331 -24.92 -17.68 -2.05
CA VAL A 331 -25.78 -16.76 -1.29
C VAL A 331 -27.05 -16.43 -2.09
N ALA A 332 -26.94 -16.14 -3.38
CA ALA A 332 -28.09 -15.87 -4.23
C ALA A 332 -29.04 -17.07 -4.36
N GLY A 333 -28.49 -18.28 -4.45
CA GLY A 333 -29.24 -19.52 -4.52
C GLY A 333 -29.90 -19.88 -3.18
N GLY A 334 -29.13 -19.81 -2.09
CA GLY A 334 -29.58 -20.08 -0.72
C GLY A 334 -30.65 -19.11 -0.23
N ALA A 335 -30.47 -17.80 -0.44
CA ALA A 335 -31.43 -16.78 -0.06
C ALA A 335 -32.78 -16.93 -0.79
N ARG A 336 -32.79 -17.48 -2.00
CA ARG A 336 -33.99 -17.73 -2.79
C ARG A 336 -34.54 -19.16 -2.63
N ARG A 337 -33.83 -20.05 -1.93
CA ARG A 337 -34.08 -21.51 -1.91
C ARG A 337 -34.33 -22.10 -3.31
N ARG A 338 -33.67 -21.54 -4.33
CA ARG A 338 -33.85 -21.84 -5.76
C ARG A 338 -32.54 -21.62 -6.49
N ARG A 339 -32.37 -22.23 -7.66
CA ARG A 339 -31.18 -22.01 -8.50
C ARG A 339 -31.02 -20.51 -8.82
N PRO A 340 -29.79 -19.97 -8.83
CA PRO A 340 -29.55 -18.59 -9.22
C PRO A 340 -30.06 -18.36 -10.66
N PRO A 341 -30.57 -17.16 -10.97
CA PRO A 341 -31.09 -16.89 -12.31
C PRO A 341 -29.96 -16.96 -13.34
N ARG A 342 -30.24 -17.50 -14.54
CA ARG A 342 -29.24 -17.73 -15.60
C ARG A 342 -28.41 -16.48 -15.94
N TRP A 343 -29.03 -15.30 -15.93
CA TRP A 343 -28.31 -14.04 -16.19
C TRP A 343 -27.24 -13.75 -15.13
N LEU A 344 -27.48 -14.10 -13.85
CA LEU A 344 -26.53 -13.85 -12.77
C LEU A 344 -25.35 -14.80 -12.88
N VAL A 345 -25.60 -16.06 -13.26
CA VAL A 345 -24.53 -17.04 -13.52
C VAL A 345 -23.66 -16.56 -14.68
N GLY A 346 -24.28 -16.16 -15.80
CA GLY A 346 -23.56 -15.61 -16.95
C GLY A 346 -22.78 -14.33 -16.60
N ALA A 347 -23.40 -13.41 -15.85
CA ALA A 347 -22.74 -12.18 -15.41
C ALA A 347 -21.58 -12.47 -14.45
N ALA A 348 -21.73 -13.39 -13.50
CA ALA A 348 -20.67 -13.71 -12.55
C ALA A 348 -19.48 -14.42 -13.24
N ALA A 349 -19.75 -15.34 -14.18
CA ALA A 349 -18.71 -15.95 -15.00
C ALA A 349 -17.99 -14.93 -15.89
N ALA A 350 -18.74 -14.03 -16.53
CA ALA A 350 -18.15 -12.95 -17.33
C ALA A 350 -17.33 -11.99 -16.46
N SER A 351 -17.82 -11.60 -15.29
CA SER A 351 -17.10 -10.73 -14.35
C SER A 351 -15.80 -11.36 -13.85
N TRP A 352 -15.81 -12.66 -13.56
CA TRP A 352 -14.60 -13.41 -13.19
C TRP A 352 -13.58 -13.43 -14.33
N LEU A 353 -14.03 -13.71 -15.55
CA LEU A 353 -13.18 -13.74 -16.74
C LEU A 353 -12.58 -12.35 -17.02
N VAL A 354 -13.41 -11.30 -16.99
CA VAL A 354 -12.97 -9.90 -17.21
C VAL A 354 -11.98 -9.48 -16.13
N ALA A 355 -12.22 -9.79 -14.85
CA ALA A 355 -11.29 -9.48 -13.77
C ALA A 355 -9.95 -10.22 -13.96
N THR A 356 -10.00 -11.52 -14.24
CA THR A 356 -8.77 -12.34 -14.36
C THR A 356 -7.95 -11.97 -15.59
N VAL A 357 -8.57 -11.93 -16.77
CA VAL A 357 -7.89 -11.59 -18.03
C VAL A 357 -7.50 -10.11 -18.05
N GLY A 358 -8.38 -9.23 -17.59
CA GLY A 358 -8.13 -7.78 -17.53
C GLY A 358 -6.97 -7.44 -16.60
N THR A 359 -6.94 -7.99 -15.39
CA THR A 359 -5.81 -7.77 -14.47
C THR A 359 -4.52 -8.40 -14.99
N SER A 360 -4.57 -9.60 -15.58
CA SER A 360 -3.38 -10.23 -16.18
C SER A 360 -2.82 -9.40 -17.33
N ALA A 361 -3.68 -8.87 -18.22
CA ALA A 361 -3.29 -8.00 -19.31
C ALA A 361 -2.76 -6.66 -18.80
N ALA A 362 -3.36 -6.09 -17.75
CA ALA A 362 -2.88 -4.86 -17.12
C ALA A 362 -1.47 -5.06 -16.54
N ILE A 363 -1.22 -6.16 -15.84
CA ILE A 363 0.11 -6.51 -15.30
C ILE A 363 1.12 -6.66 -16.43
N TYR A 364 0.80 -7.42 -17.47
CA TYR A 364 1.70 -7.66 -18.61
C TYR A 364 2.04 -6.40 -19.40
N THR A 365 1.09 -5.46 -19.50
CA THR A 365 1.28 -4.21 -20.24
C THR A 365 1.93 -3.12 -19.41
N THR A 366 1.67 -3.07 -18.10
CA THR A 366 2.19 -2.03 -17.20
C THR A 366 3.63 -2.30 -16.82
N TYR A 367 3.98 -3.53 -16.44
CA TYR A 367 5.32 -3.88 -15.96
C TYR A 367 6.26 -4.27 -17.09
N GLN A 368 6.43 -3.33 -18.03
CA GLN A 368 7.39 -3.43 -19.13
C GLN A 368 8.55 -2.45 -18.93
N PRO A 369 9.79 -2.81 -19.32
CA PRO A 369 10.93 -1.91 -19.21
C PRO A 369 10.72 -0.55 -19.90
N SER A 370 10.03 -0.54 -21.04
CA SER A 370 9.70 0.67 -21.82
C SER A 370 8.71 1.61 -21.12
N ARG A 371 8.02 1.16 -20.07
CA ARG A 371 7.00 1.93 -19.34
C ARG A 371 7.47 2.43 -17.98
N GLN A 372 8.70 2.12 -17.58
CA GLN A 372 9.27 2.60 -16.33
C GLN A 372 9.46 4.12 -16.39
N GLN A 373 8.92 4.82 -15.39
CA GLN A 373 8.99 6.28 -15.30
C GLN A 373 9.90 6.75 -14.18
N SER A 374 9.95 6.02 -13.06
CA SER A 374 10.71 6.43 -11.89
C SER A 374 11.29 5.25 -11.15
N PHE A 375 12.43 5.49 -10.52
CA PHE A 375 13.06 4.58 -9.58
C PHE A 375 13.54 5.42 -8.40
N THR A 376 12.99 5.16 -7.22
CA THR A 376 13.37 5.84 -5.98
C THR A 376 13.73 4.81 -4.91
N ALA A 377 14.87 5.01 -4.26
CA ALA A 377 15.24 4.25 -3.07
C ALA A 377 15.25 5.15 -1.84
N THR A 378 14.79 4.66 -0.70
CA THR A 378 14.79 5.41 0.56
C THR A 378 15.93 5.01 1.49
N GLU A 379 16.13 5.81 2.54
CA GLU A 379 17.08 5.54 3.63
C GLU A 379 18.51 5.26 3.14
N VAL A 380 19.14 4.19 3.65
CA VAL A 380 20.50 3.80 3.33
C VAL A 380 20.59 3.38 1.87
N LEU A 381 19.59 2.67 1.34
CA LEU A 381 19.54 2.27 -0.07
C LEU A 381 19.53 3.49 -1.01
N GLY A 382 18.76 4.54 -0.66
CA GLY A 382 18.72 5.80 -1.39
C GLY A 382 20.02 6.58 -1.33
N THR A 383 20.68 6.61 -0.17
CA THR A 383 21.98 7.25 0.02
C THR A 383 23.10 6.52 -0.73
N LEU A 384 23.10 5.18 -0.70
CA LEU A 384 24.03 4.36 -1.48
C LEU A 384 23.82 4.54 -2.98
N GLN A 385 22.58 4.60 -3.45
CA GLN A 385 22.27 4.85 -4.86
C GLN A 385 22.78 6.22 -5.32
N ARG A 386 22.46 7.29 -4.58
CA ARG A 386 22.88 8.65 -4.93
C ARG A 386 24.40 8.81 -4.94
N ASN A 387 25.10 8.03 -4.12
CA ASN A 387 26.55 8.07 -3.99
C ASN A 387 27.28 6.94 -4.76
N GLN A 388 26.61 6.24 -5.69
CA GLN A 388 27.26 5.18 -6.48
C GLN A 388 28.50 5.66 -7.25
N GLY A 389 28.51 6.92 -7.72
CA GLY A 389 29.69 7.52 -8.35
C GLY A 389 30.89 7.68 -7.42
N LEU A 390 30.65 7.95 -6.12
CA LEU A 390 31.70 8.00 -5.10
C LEU A 390 32.18 6.60 -4.68
N LEU A 391 31.32 5.58 -4.85
CA LEU A 391 31.64 4.18 -4.52
C LEU A 391 32.34 3.42 -5.65
N GLY A 392 32.29 3.91 -6.90
CA GLY A 392 33.10 3.37 -8.01
C GLY A 392 34.61 3.51 -7.75
N ASP A 393 35.01 4.64 -7.16
CA ASP A 393 36.39 4.84 -6.67
C ASP A 393 36.70 4.01 -5.42
N VAL A 394 35.68 3.74 -4.59
CA VAL A 394 35.82 2.80 -3.47
C VAL A 394 35.94 1.37 -3.99
N GLU A 395 35.35 0.97 -5.11
CA GLU A 395 35.54 -0.38 -5.70
C GLU A 395 37.00 -0.61 -6.11
N THR A 396 37.67 0.42 -6.63
CA THR A 396 39.12 0.46 -6.86
C THR A 396 39.93 0.36 -5.55
N ARG A 397 39.38 0.85 -4.42
CA ARG A 397 39.95 0.72 -3.06
C ARG A 397 39.37 -0.44 -2.23
N ALA A 398 38.40 -1.21 -2.77
CA ALA A 398 37.57 -2.15 -2.01
C ALA A 398 38.27 -3.48 -1.81
N THR A 399 39.51 -3.64 -2.29
CA THR A 399 40.46 -4.65 -1.80
C THR A 399 40.70 -4.55 -0.29
N GLN A 400 40.37 -3.42 0.35
CA GLN A 400 40.59 -3.19 1.77
C GLN A 400 39.32 -3.14 2.65
N VAL A 401 38.10 -3.32 2.11
CA VAL A 401 36.86 -3.20 2.91
C VAL A 401 36.02 -4.49 2.90
N THR A 402 35.42 -4.77 4.06
CA THR A 402 34.81 -6.01 4.56
C THR A 402 33.77 -6.66 3.60
N PRO A 403 33.65 -8.01 3.55
CA PRO A 403 32.85 -8.74 2.55
C PRO A 403 31.36 -8.38 2.45
N TYR A 404 30.78 -7.81 3.50
CA TYR A 404 29.35 -7.51 3.59
C TYR A 404 28.94 -6.32 2.69
N LEU A 405 29.80 -5.30 2.60
CA LEU A 405 29.57 -4.09 1.79
C LEU A 405 29.63 -4.40 0.30
N ARG A 406 30.54 -5.30 -0.08
CA ARG A 406 30.60 -5.84 -1.43
C ARG A 406 29.22 -6.41 -1.81
N ASN A 407 28.70 -7.38 -1.07
CA ASN A 407 27.45 -8.08 -1.44
C ASN A 407 26.25 -7.16 -1.68
N LEU A 408 26.17 -6.08 -0.93
CA LEU A 408 25.10 -5.09 -1.02
C LEU A 408 25.24 -4.23 -2.30
N LEU A 409 26.47 -3.89 -2.67
CA LEU A 409 26.79 -3.21 -3.93
C LEU A 409 26.42 -4.08 -5.14
N ALA A 410 26.77 -5.37 -5.16
CA ALA A 410 26.40 -6.28 -6.25
C ALA A 410 24.91 -6.36 -6.49
N LEU A 411 24.12 -6.50 -5.44
CA LEU A 411 22.66 -6.67 -5.54
C LEU A 411 22.00 -5.41 -6.10
N SER A 412 22.44 -4.23 -5.64
CA SER A 412 21.91 -2.94 -6.09
C SER A 412 22.12 -2.74 -7.59
N THR A 413 23.32 -3.03 -8.08
CA THR A 413 23.66 -2.89 -9.50
C THR A 413 23.04 -3.98 -10.37
N ALA A 414 22.80 -5.19 -9.85
CA ALA A 414 22.05 -6.24 -10.57
C ALA A 414 20.60 -5.84 -10.83
N LEU A 415 19.96 -5.25 -9.81
CA LEU A 415 18.59 -4.78 -9.88
C LEU A 415 18.47 -3.57 -10.80
N GLN A 416 19.43 -2.65 -10.76
CA GLN A 416 19.52 -1.55 -11.73
C GLN A 416 19.70 -2.07 -13.15
N GLN A 417 20.63 -2.98 -13.43
CA GLN A 417 20.86 -3.47 -14.79
C GLN A 417 19.65 -4.22 -15.37
N LYS A 418 18.82 -4.86 -14.54
CA LYS A 418 17.66 -5.59 -15.04
C LYS A 418 16.44 -4.71 -15.31
N TYR A 419 16.30 -3.59 -14.58
CA TYR A 419 15.12 -2.73 -14.69
C TYR A 419 15.42 -1.36 -15.31
N ALA A 420 16.67 -0.90 -15.31
CA ALA A 420 17.08 0.30 -16.04
C ALA A 420 17.15 -0.03 -17.54
N ALA A 421 16.14 0.41 -18.29
CA ALA A 421 16.29 0.59 -19.72
C ALA A 421 17.28 1.73 -19.97
N GLY A 422 18.56 1.37 -20.09
CA GLY A 422 19.66 2.29 -20.37
C GLY A 422 19.90 3.30 -19.26
N ALA A 423 21.09 3.27 -18.65
CA ALA A 423 21.65 4.54 -18.21
C ALA A 423 21.57 5.49 -19.40
N LEU A 424 21.02 6.69 -19.20
CA LEU A 424 21.08 7.75 -20.20
C LEU A 424 22.56 8.08 -20.42
N GLU A 425 23.22 7.31 -21.29
CA GLU A 425 24.44 7.73 -21.99
C GLU A 425 24.01 8.78 -23.04
N SER A 426 23.55 9.92 -22.55
CA SER A 426 23.71 11.15 -23.30
C SER A 426 25.02 11.76 -22.84
N ASP A 427 25.96 11.95 -23.76
CA ASP A 427 27.15 12.74 -23.48
C ASP A 427 26.69 14.08 -22.87
N PRO A 428 27.09 14.39 -21.62
CA PRO A 428 26.65 15.61 -20.96
C PRO A 428 27.17 16.81 -21.75
N ALA A 429 26.27 17.73 -22.10
CA ALA A 429 26.65 18.96 -22.83
C ALA A 429 27.53 19.91 -21.99
N LEU A 430 27.54 19.75 -20.67
CA LEU A 430 28.36 20.52 -19.73
C LEU A 430 28.53 19.75 -18.41
N ARG A 431 29.75 19.67 -17.91
CA ARG A 431 30.10 19.08 -16.60
C ARG A 431 30.61 20.17 -15.66
N VAL A 432 29.93 20.34 -14.53
CA VAL A 432 30.21 21.39 -13.54
C VAL A 432 30.72 20.76 -12.25
N LEU A 433 31.86 21.23 -11.73
CA LEU A 433 32.38 20.88 -10.41
C LEU A 433 32.01 21.97 -9.40
N LEU A 434 31.20 21.64 -8.40
CA LEU A 434 30.81 22.57 -7.33
C LEU A 434 31.71 22.38 -6.09
N VAL A 435 32.25 23.48 -5.56
CA VAL A 435 33.16 23.49 -4.40
C VAL A 435 32.73 24.58 -3.41
N SER A 436 32.97 24.39 -2.10
CA SER A 436 32.68 25.35 -1.03
C SER A 436 33.75 25.26 0.05
N ASP A 437 33.84 26.28 0.90
CA ASP A 437 34.54 26.29 2.19
C ASP A 437 36.03 25.94 2.04
N VAL A 438 36.67 26.52 1.02
CA VAL A 438 38.07 26.24 0.71
C VAL A 438 38.99 26.78 1.82
N HIS A 439 38.65 27.92 2.43
CA HIS A 439 39.33 28.49 3.61
C HIS A 439 40.87 28.57 3.47
N GLY A 440 41.36 28.98 2.30
CA GLY A 440 42.80 29.03 2.01
C GLY A 440 43.48 27.66 1.95
N GLY A 441 42.72 26.57 1.86
CA GLY A 441 43.23 25.21 1.78
C GLY A 441 43.81 24.86 0.41
N ASN A 442 44.92 24.11 0.39
CA ASN A 442 45.58 23.67 -0.83
C ASN A 442 44.91 22.41 -1.44
N GLN A 443 43.63 22.51 -1.80
CA GLN A 443 42.86 21.42 -2.40
C GLN A 443 42.95 21.39 -3.95
N TYR A 444 43.56 22.42 -4.55
CA TYR A 444 43.68 22.60 -5.99
C TYR A 444 44.40 21.46 -6.74
N PRO A 445 45.45 20.80 -6.20
CA PRO A 445 46.05 19.64 -6.87
C PRO A 445 45.08 18.46 -7.03
N LEU A 446 44.20 18.26 -6.03
CA LEU A 446 43.15 17.24 -6.09
C LEU A 446 42.07 17.66 -7.10
N MET A 447 41.59 18.91 -7.02
CA MET A 447 40.61 19.46 -7.96
C MET A 447 41.10 19.35 -9.41
N ARG A 448 42.38 19.63 -9.67
CA ARG A 448 43.01 19.49 -11.00
C ARG A 448 42.95 18.06 -11.52
N THR A 449 43.16 17.08 -10.64
CA THR A 449 43.06 15.66 -11.00
C THR A 449 41.62 15.30 -11.36
N VAL A 450 40.64 15.77 -10.57
CA VAL A 450 39.21 15.59 -10.85
C VAL A 450 38.81 16.27 -12.17
N VAL A 451 39.25 17.51 -12.41
CA VAL A 451 38.96 18.25 -13.64
C VAL A 451 39.45 17.50 -14.88
N ARG A 452 40.68 16.97 -14.83
CA ARG A 452 41.25 16.20 -15.94
C ARG A 452 40.56 14.86 -16.14
N ASP A 453 40.43 14.08 -15.06
CA ASP A 453 40.01 12.68 -15.15
C ASP A 453 38.49 12.55 -15.38
N GLN A 454 37.70 13.56 -14.97
CA GLN A 454 36.24 13.61 -15.18
C GLN A 454 35.84 14.53 -16.34
N SER A 455 36.79 15.13 -17.05
CA SER A 455 36.53 16.08 -18.14
C SER A 455 35.54 17.18 -17.73
N ILE A 456 35.83 17.87 -16.62
CA ILE A 456 35.01 18.97 -16.11
C ILE A 456 35.22 20.20 -16.99
N ASP A 457 34.14 20.89 -17.35
CA ASP A 457 34.16 22.07 -18.21
C ASP A 457 34.23 23.38 -17.43
N VAL A 458 33.73 23.42 -16.19
CA VAL A 458 33.71 24.62 -15.34
C VAL A 458 33.68 24.25 -13.85
N VAL A 459 34.37 25.05 -13.04
CA VAL A 459 34.32 24.96 -11.58
C VAL A 459 33.50 26.13 -11.03
N VAL A 460 32.59 25.84 -10.10
CA VAL A 460 31.77 26.84 -9.39
C VAL A 460 32.07 26.74 -7.90
N ASP A 461 32.55 27.84 -7.33
CA ASP A 461 32.87 28.01 -5.92
C ASP A 461 31.77 28.81 -5.22
N THR A 462 31.16 28.22 -4.20
CA THR A 462 30.05 28.80 -3.44
C THR A 462 30.47 29.76 -2.33
N GLY A 463 31.76 30.05 -2.18
CA GLY A 463 32.28 31.07 -1.28
C GLY A 463 33.21 30.53 -0.20
N ASP A 464 33.59 31.43 0.72
CA ASP A 464 34.50 31.14 1.84
C ASP A 464 35.90 30.67 1.38
N LEU A 465 36.39 31.33 0.33
CA LEU A 465 37.67 31.05 -0.33
C LEU A 465 38.90 31.25 0.60
N VAL A 466 38.84 32.23 1.48
CA VAL A 466 39.90 32.66 2.42
C VAL A 466 39.30 32.88 3.80
N ASN A 467 40.11 32.81 4.87
CA ASN A 467 39.62 32.87 6.25
C ASN A 467 39.37 34.31 6.74
N PHE A 468 40.20 35.26 6.31
CA PHE A 468 40.22 36.65 6.80
C PHE A 468 39.72 37.65 5.75
N GLY A 469 39.38 37.18 4.54
CA GLY A 469 38.79 38.03 3.49
C GLY A 469 39.77 38.99 2.82
N THR A 470 41.09 38.80 2.99
CA THR A 470 42.13 39.64 2.40
C THR A 470 42.76 38.99 1.18
N ALA A 471 43.22 39.80 0.22
CA ALA A 471 43.85 39.29 -1.00
C ALA A 471 45.24 38.72 -0.72
N GLU A 472 45.94 39.30 0.24
CA GLU A 472 47.27 38.89 0.69
C GLU A 472 47.25 37.47 1.29
N GLU A 473 46.14 37.09 1.94
CA GLU A 473 45.96 35.71 2.42
C GLU A 473 45.82 34.73 1.26
N GLY A 474 45.01 35.08 0.25
CA GLY A 474 44.86 34.25 -0.95
C GLY A 474 46.18 34.06 -1.70
N GLU A 475 47.01 35.09 -1.75
CA GLU A 475 48.36 35.04 -2.35
C GLU A 475 49.30 34.17 -1.51
N ALA A 476 49.34 34.36 -0.19
CA ALA A 476 50.18 33.57 0.72
C ALA A 476 49.79 32.08 0.76
N ALA A 477 48.49 31.78 0.65
CA ALA A 477 47.96 30.42 0.62
C ALA A 477 48.06 29.76 -0.77
N GLY A 478 48.54 30.49 -1.79
CA GLY A 478 48.67 29.99 -3.16
C GLY A 478 47.32 29.68 -3.82
N VAL A 479 46.24 30.32 -3.35
CA VAL A 479 44.86 30.11 -3.83
C VAL A 479 44.74 30.51 -5.30
N PHE A 480 45.30 31.65 -5.67
CA PHE A 480 45.21 32.17 -7.04
C PHE A 480 45.98 31.29 -8.05
N ASP A 481 47.19 30.86 -7.69
CA ASP A 481 47.96 29.90 -8.48
C ASP A 481 47.27 28.54 -8.55
N GLY A 482 46.64 28.12 -7.45
CA GLY A 482 45.81 26.93 -7.36
C GLY A 482 44.64 26.95 -8.35
N ILE A 483 43.86 28.04 -8.35
CA ILE A 483 42.75 28.26 -9.29
C ILE A 483 43.27 28.26 -10.74
N ALA A 484 44.34 29.00 -11.01
CA ALA A 484 44.94 29.07 -12.34
C ALA A 484 45.39 27.69 -12.85
N SER A 485 45.84 26.82 -11.94
CA SER A 485 46.32 25.48 -12.28
C SER A 485 45.23 24.51 -12.76
N LEU A 486 43.95 24.82 -12.57
CA LEU A 486 42.82 23.97 -12.96
C LEU A 486 42.59 23.96 -14.47
N GLY A 487 42.97 25.03 -15.18
CA GLY A 487 42.92 25.13 -16.64
C GLY A 487 41.50 25.20 -17.24
N VAL A 488 40.48 25.41 -16.41
CA VAL A 488 39.06 25.56 -16.79
C VAL A 488 38.46 26.80 -16.14
N PRO A 489 37.40 27.40 -16.69
CA PRO A 489 36.70 28.52 -16.07
C PRO A 489 36.39 28.27 -14.58
N TYR A 490 36.70 29.26 -13.74
CA TYR A 490 36.42 29.25 -12.31
C TYR A 490 35.46 30.39 -11.97
N LEU A 491 34.24 30.05 -11.59
CA LEU A 491 33.21 30.99 -11.17
C LEU A 491 33.16 30.96 -9.66
N PHE A 492 33.22 32.12 -9.00
CA PHE A 492 33.10 32.18 -7.54
C PHE A 492 32.08 33.23 -7.14
N VAL A 493 31.45 32.99 -5.99
CA VAL A 493 30.63 33.99 -5.29
C VAL A 493 31.30 34.38 -3.98
N ARG A 494 30.91 35.53 -3.44
CA ARG A 494 31.39 35.97 -2.14
C ARG A 494 30.76 35.12 -1.04
N GLY A 495 31.59 34.60 -0.14
CA GLY A 495 31.15 33.94 1.09
C GLY A 495 30.77 34.93 2.20
N ASN A 496 30.88 34.46 3.45
CA ASN A 496 30.55 35.21 4.66
C ASN A 496 31.45 36.44 4.88
#